data_AF-A0A415U8L8-F1
#
_entry.id   AF-A0A415U8L8-F1
#
_cell.length_a   1.000
_cell.length_b   1.000
_cell.length_c   1.000
_cell.angle_alpha   90.00
_cell.angle_beta   90.00
_cell.angle_gamma   90.00
#
_symmetry.space_group_name_H-M   'P 1'
#
loop_
_entity.id
_entity.type
_entity.pdbx_description
1 polymer ?
#
loop_
_entity_poly.entity_id
_entity_poly.type
_entity_poly.pdbx_seq_one_letter_code
_entity_poly.pdbx_strand_id
1 'polypeptide(L)' 'MDYLWVLVLLILGVCMVCYPKILWKIENLFTVKNGEPTELYLVLMRIGGVFFIICSVGMIIYLIIK' A
#
# COMPACT_ATOMS: atom_id res chain seq x y z
N MET A 1 21.56 3.36 -1.04
CA MET A 1 20.44 3.42 -0.08
C MET A 1 19.11 3.75 -0.78
N ASP A 2 19.14 4.25 -2.02
CA ASP A 2 17.95 4.78 -2.71
C ASP A 2 16.97 3.70 -3.22
N TYR A 3 17.48 2.51 -3.57
CA TYR A 3 16.65 1.39 -4.03
C TYR A 3 15.81 0.73 -2.93
N LEU A 4 16.28 0.81 -1.68
CA LEU A 4 15.64 0.15 -0.54
C LEU A 4 14.26 0.77 -0.26
N TRP A 5 14.14 2.09 -0.42
CA TRP A 5 12.88 2.82 -0.31
C TRP A 5 11.87 2.44 -1.38
N VAL A 6 12.32 2.26 -2.63
CA VAL A 6 11.45 1.83 -3.73
C VAL A 6 10.93 0.41 -3.50
N LEU A 7 11.79 -0.48 -2.98
CA LEU A 7 11.41 -1.83 -2.60
C LEU A 7 10.37 -1.85 -1.48
N VAL A 8 10.56 -1.05 -0.43
CA VAL A 8 9.60 -0.91 0.68
C VAL A 8 8.26 -0.39 0.17
N LEU A 9 8.27 0.60 -0.74
CA LEU A 9 7.07 1.18 -1.31
C LEU A 9 6.30 0.18 -2.19
N LEU A 10 7.03 -0.68 -2.93
CA LEU A 10 6.44 -1.77 -3.71
C LEU A 10 5.78 -2.82 -2.81
N ILE A 11 6.48 -3.25 -1.74
CA ILE A 11 5.96 -4.21 -0.76
C ILE A 11 4.71 -3.64 -0.08
N LEU A 12 4.74 -2.35 0.29
CA LEU A 12 3.60 -1.66 0.89
C LEU A 12 2.41 -1.61 -0.06
N GLY A 13 2.63 -1.25 -1.33
CA GLY A 13 1.59 -1.23 -2.35
C GLY A 13 0.94 -2.60 -2.56
N VAL A 14 1.74 -3.68 -2.61
CA VAL A 14 1.22 -5.06 -2.70
C VAL A 14 0.41 -5.43 -1.45
N CYS A 15 0.92 -5.12 -0.26
CA CYS A 15 0.20 -5.35 1.00
C CYS A 15 -1.15 -4.62 1.05
N MET A 16 -1.22 -3.37 0.57
CA MET A 16 -2.46 -2.59 0.49
C MET A 16 -3.50 -3.20 -0.46
N VAL A 17 -3.09 -3.83 -1.56
CA VAL A 17 -4.00 -4.49 -2.50
C VAL A 17 -4.46 -5.86 -1.99
N CYS A 18 -3.53 -6.68 -1.49
CA CYS A 18 -3.80 -8.06 -1.07
C CYS A 18 -4.49 -8.14 0.29
N TYR A 19 -4.11 -7.28 1.24
CA TYR A 19 -4.56 -7.36 2.63
C TYR A 19 -5.12 -6.02 3.19
N PRO A 20 -6.06 -5.35 2.48
CA PRO A 20 -6.58 -4.05 2.92
C PRO A 20 -7.29 -4.13 4.28
N LYS A 21 -7.96 -5.25 4.57
CA LYS A 21 -8.64 -5.47 5.86
C LYS A 21 -7.68 -5.58 7.04
N ILE A 22 -6.50 -6.18 6.82
CA ILE A 22 -5.49 -6.37 7.87
C ILE A 22 -4.82 -5.03 8.17
N LEU A 23 -4.45 -4.28 7.12
CA LEU A 23 -3.92 -2.94 7.28
C LEU A 23 -4.90 -2.01 7.98
N TRP A 24 -6.18 -2.03 7.58
CA TRP A 24 -7.22 -1.26 8.27
C TRP A 24 -7.29 -1.59 9.76
N LYS A 25 -7.22 -2.88 10.11
CA LYS A 25 -7.27 -3.34 11.50
C LYS A 25 -6.05 -2.90 12.31
N ILE A 26 -4.88 -2.82 11.67
CA ILE A 26 -3.65 -2.30 12.29
C ILE A 26 -3.77 -0.79 12.51
N GLU A 27 -4.25 -0.04 11.52
CA GLU A 27 -4.43 1.42 11.63
C GLU A 27 -5.48 1.78 12.68
N ASN A 28 -6.55 1.01 12.78
CA ASN A 28 -7.66 1.27 13.70
C ASN A 28 -7.58 0.50 15.03
N LEU A 29 -6.45 -0.18 15.30
CA LEU A 29 -6.24 -1.01 16.48
C LEU A 29 -6.48 -0.25 17.80
N PHE A 30 -6.18 1.06 17.82
CA PHE A 30 -6.34 1.93 18.98
C PHE A 30 -7.63 2.77 18.97
N THR A 31 -8.39 2.76 17.86
CA THR A 31 -9.55 3.65 17.66
C THR A 31 -10.89 2.91 17.81
N VAL A 32 -11.00 1.65 17.37
CA VAL A 32 -12.29 0.92 17.41
C VAL A 32 -12.09 -0.54 17.83
N LYS A 33 -12.82 -0.98 18.86
CA LYS A 33 -12.80 -2.38 19.35
C LYS A 33 -13.51 -3.37 18.43
N ASN A 34 -14.57 -2.95 17.73
CA ASN A 34 -15.49 -3.82 16.97
C ASN A 34 -16.01 -3.17 15.65
N GLY A 35 -15.27 -2.25 15.06
CA GLY A 35 -15.67 -1.65 13.78
C GLY A 35 -15.38 -2.58 12.60
N GLU A 36 -16.24 -2.57 11.59
CA GLU A 36 -15.93 -3.17 10.29
C GLU A 36 -15.33 -2.11 9.35
N PRO A 37 -14.36 -2.47 8.49
CA PRO A 37 -13.85 -1.55 7.49
C PRO A 37 -14.96 -1.14 6.52
N THR A 38 -15.18 0.16 6.34
CA THR A 38 -16.11 0.67 5.34
C THR A 38 -15.68 0.24 3.94
N GLU A 39 -16.63 -0.15 3.09
CA GLU A 39 -16.37 -0.51 1.68
C GLU A 39 -15.60 0.59 0.93
N LEU A 40 -15.90 1.87 1.19
CA LEU A 40 -15.16 3.01 0.64
C LEU A 40 -13.67 3.00 1.01
N TYR A 41 -13.35 2.66 2.26
CA TYR A 41 -11.97 2.58 2.71
C TYR A 41 -11.23 1.43 2.01
N LEU A 42 -11.86 0.25 1.91
CA LEU A 42 -11.27 -0.91 1.22
C LEU A 42 -10.99 -0.61 -0.25
N VAL A 43 -11.91 0.10 -0.92
CA VAL A 43 -11.74 0.54 -2.31
C VAL A 43 -10.62 1.57 -2.42
N LEU A 44 -10.59 2.60 -1.56
CA LEU A 44 -9.52 3.59 -1.55
C LEU A 44 -8.15 2.96 -1.30
N MET A 45 -8.06 2.01 -0.37
CA MET A 45 -6.81 1.34 -0.02
C MET A 45 -6.29 0.50 -1.18
N ARG A 46 -7.19 -0.19 -1.90
CA ARG A 46 -6.81 -0.90 -3.13
C ARG A 46 -6.36 0.04 -4.24
N ILE A 47 -7.07 1.16 -4.46
CA ILE A 47 -6.71 2.16 -5.47
C ILE A 47 -5.33 2.79 -5.13
N GLY A 48 -5.12 3.15 -3.87
CA GLY A 48 -3.84 3.68 -3.39
C GLY A 48 -2.71 2.67 -3.50
N GLY A 49 -2.97 1.40 -3.18
CA GLY A 49 -1.99 0.32 -3.35
C GLY A 49 -1.58 0.12 -4.80
N VAL A 50 -2.53 0.12 -5.74
CA VAL A 50 -2.24 0.05 -7.19
C VAL A 50 -1.43 1.26 -7.64
N PHE A 51 -1.78 2.46 -7.19
CA PHE A 51 -1.03 3.67 -7.48
C PHE A 51 0.43 3.57 -7.00
N PHE A 52 0.66 3.11 -5.77
CA PHE A 52 2.01 2.92 -5.25
C PHE A 52 2.80 1.86 -6.01
N ILE A 53 2.17 0.76 -6.43
CA ILE A 53 2.82 -0.24 -7.29
C ILE A 53 3.26 0.39 -8.60
N ILE A 54 2.38 1.13 -9.30
CA ILE A 54 2.72 1.77 -10.58
C ILE A 54 3.89 2.76 -10.42
N CYS A 55 3.85 3.61 -9.40
CA CYS A 55 4.92 4.54 -9.11
C CYS A 55 6.24 3.83 -8.80
N SER A 56 6.20 2.75 -8.01
CA SER A 56 7.39 1.97 -7.67
C SER A 56 8.02 1.31 -8.90
N VAL A 57 7.20 0.71 -9.77
CA VAL A 57 7.67 0.09 -11.02
C VAL A 57 8.25 1.15 -11.96
N GLY A 58 7.59 2.31 -12.11
CA GLY A 58 8.11 3.41 -12.91
C GLY A 58 9.46 3.93 -12.41
N MET A 59 9.63 4.05 -11.10
CA MET A 59 10.91 4.42 -10.48
C MET A 59 11.98 3.36 -10.69
N ILE A 60 11.66 2.07 -10.59
CA ILE A 60 12.60 0.98 -10.89
C ILE A 60 13.08 1.07 -12.34
N ILE A 61 12.16 1.24 -13.29
CA ILE A 61 12.49 1.37 -14.72
C ILE A 61 13.40 2.59 -14.95
N TYR A 62 13.06 3.74 -14.37
CA TYR A 62 13.89 4.95 -14.47
C TYR A 62 15.30 4.73 -13.93
N LEU A 63 15.42 4.04 -12.78
CA LEU A 63 16.71 3.74 -12.16
C LEU A 63 17.53 2.69 -12.93
N ILE A 64 16.90 1.82 -13.72
CA ILE A 64 17.60 0.85 -14.59
C ILE A 64 18.10 1.52 -15.88
N ILE A 65 17.33 2.46 -16.42
CA ILE A 65 17.67 3.15 -17.68
C ILE A 65 18.75 4.21 -17.47
N LYS A 66 18.80 4.82 -16.28
CA LYS A 66 19.80 5.83 -15.90
C LYS A 66 21.16 5.21 -15.64
#